data_AF-M7V1V6-F1
#
_entry.id   AF-M7V1V6-F1
#
_cell.length_a   1.000
_cell.length_b   1.000
_cell.length_c   1.000
_cell.angle_alpha   90.00
_cell.angle_beta   90.00
_cell.angle_gamma   90.00
#
_symmetry.space_group_name_H-M   'P 1'
#
loop_
_entity.id
_entity.type
_entity.pdbx_description
1 polymer ?
#
loop_
_entity_poly.entity_id
_entity_poly.type
_entity_poly.pdbx_seq_one_letter_code
_entity_poly.pdbx_strand_id
1 'polypeptide(L)'
;MSDIDPLDSSIRKKILPIERKFGNNKLIYDGYGIKSNSHTFDSNLETRFPSDDGGGTLSESFWKAQCFFRGLKRTGTVYEMIDRLRKDGNKPMLPKLIALETAMNDDYNIRYIVAREELEKEKQNAEAEQESRWNNELDDLEKARKNPEKFLKENFPTFLDSEQENVVFMTIDSSLVAKIRKVALSLGLTYKSLEVSKFDEPPRQRDLCSLIHITVGRSEPAVENKLQDIHQIRGKAIQKAREAMKNARDVISEAHDDVIRASRDKNWDVTGDWHISCLEMERRWSTPLTLKICSQKSDGQFQMFGEFNFGGVSGLFRFEQQFPTVETKSVRLADLNVKRGKITFKKNEKNKKDGNDDDIECTRLKAKRLWCKSRPETFSFPARDKPSSHNPTWNYRWRGEYKIDSEPVPGQYLCSITFSEPLGTTLTGTFGGDLCKTWREDMVFTGVKVGIVGPPSIDIEEEWHERQNIIYDSDIQD
;
A
#
# COMPACT_ATOMS: atom_id res chain seq x y z
N MET A 1 0.96 -48.52 6.40
CA MET A 1 1.56 -47.46 7.22
C MET A 1 0.40 -46.77 7.89
N SER A 2 0.23 -46.99 9.19
CA SER A 2 -0.86 -46.45 10.00
C SER A 2 -0.74 -44.93 10.07
N ASP A 3 -1.83 -44.22 9.82
CA ASP A 3 -1.96 -42.78 10.05
C ASP A 3 -1.59 -42.48 11.51
N ILE A 4 -0.37 -41.97 11.72
CA ILE A 4 0.07 -41.50 13.03
C ILE A 4 -0.71 -40.22 13.29
N ASP A 5 -1.51 -40.22 14.36
CA ASP A 5 -2.24 -39.05 14.82
C ASP A 5 -1.27 -37.84 14.90
N PRO A 6 -1.54 -36.73 14.19
CA PRO A 6 -0.71 -35.52 14.25
C PRO A 6 -0.45 -35.02 15.68
N LEU A 7 -1.39 -35.29 16.59
CA LEU A 7 -1.27 -34.98 18.01
C LEU A 7 -0.20 -35.84 18.69
N ASP A 8 -0.10 -37.12 18.34
CA ASP A 8 0.89 -38.06 18.87
C ASP A 8 2.32 -37.63 18.51
N SER A 9 2.54 -37.15 17.27
CA SER A 9 3.85 -36.62 16.86
C SER A 9 4.25 -35.38 17.64
N SER A 10 3.30 -34.51 17.99
CA SER A 10 3.57 -33.24 18.69
C SER A 10 3.88 -33.48 20.16
N ILE A 11 3.17 -34.41 20.80
CA ILE A 11 3.41 -34.84 22.18
C ILE A 11 4.77 -35.51 22.30
N ARG A 12 5.10 -36.45 21.40
CA ARG A 12 6.40 -37.15 21.43
C ARG A 12 7.61 -36.24 21.24
N LYS A 13 7.46 -35.11 20.54
CA LYS A 13 8.52 -34.08 20.42
C LYS A 13 8.79 -33.34 21.74
N LYS A 14 7.79 -33.22 22.62
CA LYS A 14 7.93 -32.57 23.92
C LYS A 14 8.52 -33.51 25.00
N ILE A 15 8.46 -34.83 24.80
CA ILE A 15 8.94 -35.82 25.77
C ILE A 15 10.38 -36.22 25.46
N LEU A 16 11.28 -36.00 26.42
CA LEU A 16 12.66 -36.49 26.30
C LEU A 16 12.72 -38.01 26.43
N PRO A 17 13.57 -38.70 25.63
CA PRO A 17 13.83 -40.12 25.82
C PRO A 17 14.34 -40.42 27.23
N ILE A 18 13.96 -41.58 27.76
CA ILE A 18 14.40 -42.04 29.08
C ILE A 18 15.74 -42.73 28.92
N GLU A 19 16.68 -42.39 29.79
CA GLU A 19 18.01 -43.00 29.82
C GLU A 19 18.22 -43.80 31.10
N ARG A 20 18.69 -45.04 30.97
CA ARG A 20 19.06 -45.92 32.10
C ARG A 20 20.41 -46.58 31.82
N LYS A 21 21.14 -46.95 32.88
CA LYS A 21 22.37 -47.73 32.77
C LYS A 21 22.09 -49.21 33.05
N PHE A 22 22.70 -50.09 32.26
CA PHE A 22 22.71 -51.54 32.51
C PHE A 22 24.14 -52.08 32.39
N GLY A 23 24.78 -52.28 33.54
CA GLY A 23 26.23 -52.45 33.61
C GLY A 23 26.94 -51.21 33.07
N ASN A 24 27.86 -51.40 32.12
CA ASN A 24 28.59 -50.31 31.46
C ASN A 24 27.87 -49.73 30.23
N ASN A 25 26.62 -50.13 29.98
CA ASN A 25 25.88 -49.70 28.78
C ASN A 25 24.81 -48.68 29.12
N LYS A 26 24.73 -47.65 28.27
CA LYS A 26 23.62 -46.69 28.25
C LYS A 26 22.49 -47.27 27.40
N LEU A 27 21.28 -47.26 27.94
CA LEU A 27 20.06 -47.66 27.27
C LEU A 27 19.13 -46.46 27.17
N ILE A 28 18.47 -46.33 26.02
CA ILE A 28 17.56 -45.22 25.70
C ILE A 28 16.19 -45.80 25.37
N TYR A 29 15.12 -45.21 25.87
CA TYR A 29 13.75 -45.57 25.51
C TYR A 29 13.01 -44.32 25.04
N ASP A 30 12.48 -44.37 23.81
CA ASP A 30 11.82 -43.23 23.16
C ASP A 30 10.36 -43.53 22.76
N GLY A 31 9.76 -44.56 23.37
CA GLY A 31 8.40 -44.99 23.06
C GLY A 31 8.29 -46.06 21.97
N TYR A 32 9.40 -46.51 21.40
CA TYR A 32 9.46 -47.55 20.36
C TYR A 32 10.31 -48.77 20.75
N GLY A 33 10.48 -48.98 22.05
CA GLY A 33 11.31 -50.05 22.60
C GLY A 33 12.67 -49.57 23.10
N ILE A 34 13.33 -50.42 23.88
CA ILE A 34 14.63 -50.12 24.47
C ILE A 34 15.74 -50.18 23.42
N LYS A 35 16.61 -49.18 23.42
CA LYS A 35 17.71 -49.01 22.47
C LYS A 35 19.06 -49.14 23.15
N SER A 36 19.97 -49.87 22.50
CA SER A 36 21.40 -49.92 22.82
C SER A 36 22.19 -49.53 21.59
N ASN A 37 23.15 -48.61 21.73
CA ASN A 37 23.87 -48.02 20.59
C ASN A 37 22.94 -47.51 19.47
N SER A 38 21.81 -46.92 19.85
CA SER A 38 20.75 -46.43 18.94
C SER A 38 19.95 -47.49 18.17
N HIS A 39 20.11 -48.78 18.50
CA HIS A 39 19.37 -49.87 17.87
C HIS A 39 18.46 -50.59 18.87
N THR A 40 17.24 -50.92 18.45
CA THR A 40 16.27 -51.72 19.23
C THR A 40 16.56 -53.21 19.13
N PHE A 41 15.97 -54.01 20.01
CA PHE A 41 15.97 -55.46 19.86
C PHE A 41 15.22 -55.88 18.59
N ASP A 42 15.84 -56.70 17.75
CA ASP A 42 15.19 -57.27 16.56
C ASP A 42 14.87 -58.75 16.84
N SER A 43 13.59 -59.08 16.98
CA SER A 43 13.15 -60.47 17.20
C SER A 43 13.30 -61.35 15.96
N ASN A 44 13.37 -60.76 14.76
CA ASN A 44 13.39 -61.44 13.47
C ASN A 44 14.75 -61.29 12.78
N LEU A 45 15.82 -61.51 13.55
CA LEU A 45 17.20 -61.29 13.12
C LEU A 45 17.62 -62.13 11.91
N GLU A 46 16.96 -63.28 11.67
CA GLU A 46 17.22 -64.16 10.53
C GLU A 46 17.07 -63.43 9.18
N THR A 47 16.14 -62.48 9.10
CA THR A 47 15.90 -61.67 7.90
C THR A 47 16.96 -60.58 7.67
N ARG A 48 17.87 -60.39 8.63
CA ARG A 48 18.86 -59.29 8.66
C ARG A 48 20.29 -59.75 8.36
N PHE A 49 20.54 -61.05 8.26
CA PHE A 49 21.87 -61.54 7.93
C PHE A 49 22.22 -61.22 6.47
N PRO A 50 23.49 -60.85 6.18
CA PRO A 50 23.91 -60.56 4.82
C PRO A 50 23.75 -61.81 3.93
N SER A 51 23.15 -61.61 2.75
CA SER A 51 23.13 -62.59 1.65
C SER A 51 24.49 -62.64 0.95
N ASP A 52 24.81 -63.76 0.32
CA ASP A 52 26.00 -63.95 -0.52
C ASP A 52 26.05 -62.96 -1.70
N ASP A 53 24.91 -62.35 -2.05
CA ASP A 53 24.77 -61.38 -3.14
C ASP A 53 25.09 -59.90 -2.76
N GLY A 54 25.66 -59.65 -1.59
CA GLY A 54 26.18 -58.31 -1.23
C GLY A 54 25.14 -57.29 -0.72
N GLY A 55 24.09 -57.75 -0.05
CA GLY A 55 23.11 -56.90 0.63
C GLY A 55 23.73 -56.03 1.74
N GLY A 56 23.29 -54.77 1.85
CA GLY A 56 23.90 -53.71 2.66
C GLY A 56 24.32 -54.12 4.08
N THR A 57 25.57 -53.81 4.44
CA THR A 57 26.18 -54.19 5.71
C THR A 57 25.60 -53.36 6.85
N LEU A 58 24.84 -54.00 7.75
CA LEU A 58 24.42 -53.39 9.02
C LEU A 58 25.66 -53.01 9.84
N SER A 59 25.57 -51.90 10.59
CA SER A 59 26.71 -51.33 11.30
C SER A 59 27.20 -52.23 12.45
N GLU A 60 28.46 -52.10 12.83
CA GLU A 60 29.03 -52.80 13.98
C GLU A 60 28.24 -52.54 15.27
N SER A 61 27.70 -51.32 15.43
CA SER A 61 26.87 -50.94 16.58
C SER A 61 25.56 -51.73 16.65
N PHE A 62 24.96 -52.06 15.50
CA PHE A 62 23.76 -52.90 15.42
C PHE A 62 24.08 -54.31 15.94
N TRP A 63 25.13 -54.94 15.40
CA TRP A 63 25.51 -56.29 15.81
C TRP A 63 25.90 -56.37 17.30
N LYS A 64 26.61 -55.35 17.80
CA LYS A 64 26.91 -55.20 19.22
C LYS A 64 25.65 -55.08 20.08
N ALA A 65 24.63 -54.35 19.62
CA ALA A 65 23.35 -54.21 20.31
C ALA A 65 22.57 -55.54 20.33
N GLN A 66 22.48 -56.25 19.20
CA GLN A 66 21.79 -57.55 19.13
C GLN A 66 22.46 -58.62 20.00
N CYS A 67 23.80 -58.66 20.03
CA CYS A 67 24.56 -59.50 20.96
C CYS A 67 24.27 -59.11 22.42
N PHE A 68 24.26 -57.81 22.72
CA PHE A 68 24.00 -57.29 24.06
C PHE A 68 22.61 -57.72 24.58
N PHE A 69 21.55 -57.53 23.81
CA PHE A 69 20.19 -57.88 24.22
C PHE A 69 20.02 -59.37 24.54
N ARG A 70 20.77 -60.24 23.85
CA ARG A 70 20.75 -61.70 24.01
C ARG A 70 21.77 -62.25 25.01
N GLY A 71 22.54 -61.38 25.67
CA GLY A 71 23.59 -61.78 26.62
C GLY A 71 24.80 -62.45 25.98
N LEU A 72 25.04 -62.23 24.68
CA LEU A 72 26.20 -62.75 23.97
C LEU A 72 27.40 -61.81 24.12
N LYS A 73 28.62 -62.35 23.93
CA LYS A 73 29.86 -61.55 23.98
C LYS A 73 29.84 -60.47 22.88
N ARG A 74 30.38 -59.28 23.15
CA ARG A 74 30.29 -58.09 22.25
C ARG A 74 31.60 -57.70 21.59
N THR A 75 32.65 -58.49 21.82
CA THR A 75 33.99 -58.30 21.25
C THR A 75 34.17 -59.20 20.05
N GLY A 76 35.14 -58.89 19.20
CA GLY A 76 35.47 -59.67 18.01
C GLY A 76 35.14 -58.92 16.72
N THR A 77 35.41 -59.56 15.59
CA THR A 77 35.04 -59.01 14.28
C THR A 77 33.52 -59.04 14.07
N VAL A 78 33.02 -58.27 13.10
CA VAL A 78 31.59 -58.29 12.74
C VAL A 78 31.14 -59.69 12.35
N TYR A 79 31.94 -60.43 11.58
CA TYR A 79 31.65 -61.81 11.18
C TYR A 79 31.55 -62.75 12.38
N GLU A 80 32.47 -62.65 13.35
CA GLU A 80 32.40 -63.43 14.58
C GLU A 80 31.13 -63.13 15.40
N MET A 81 30.64 -61.89 15.40
CA MET A 81 29.35 -61.53 16.02
C MET A 81 28.17 -62.11 15.24
N ILE A 82 28.19 -62.01 13.91
CA ILE A 82 27.16 -62.57 13.03
C ILE A 82 27.05 -64.08 13.22
N ASP A 83 28.16 -64.81 13.20
CA ASP A 83 28.14 -66.28 13.34
C ASP A 83 27.60 -66.72 14.71
N ARG A 84 27.93 -65.98 15.77
CA ARG A 84 27.30 -66.20 17.09
C ARG A 84 25.81 -65.94 17.06
N LEU A 85 25.38 -64.87 16.40
CA LEU A 85 23.97 -64.54 16.24
C LEU A 85 23.23 -65.50 15.29
N ARG A 86 23.90 -66.15 14.33
CA ARG A 86 23.29 -67.22 13.53
C ARG A 86 23.01 -68.47 14.38
N LYS A 87 23.92 -68.79 15.31
CA LYS A 87 23.79 -69.94 16.20
C LYS A 87 22.80 -69.70 17.35
N ASP A 88 22.78 -68.49 17.89
CA ASP A 88 22.06 -68.13 19.13
C ASP A 88 21.06 -66.96 18.95
N GLY A 89 20.74 -66.56 17.73
CA GLY A 89 19.92 -65.36 17.41
C GLY A 89 18.45 -65.47 17.79
N ASN A 90 17.98 -66.70 17.94
CA ASN A 90 16.66 -67.09 18.41
C ASN A 90 16.52 -66.96 19.94
N LYS A 91 17.61 -66.66 20.66
CA LYS A 91 17.52 -66.35 22.10
C LYS A 91 16.65 -65.11 22.32
N PRO A 92 15.72 -65.15 23.27
CA PRO A 92 14.96 -63.97 23.65
C PRO A 92 15.88 -62.93 24.31
N MET A 93 15.38 -61.71 24.43
CA MET A 93 16.04 -60.68 25.22
C MET A 93 16.23 -61.13 26.67
N LEU A 94 17.34 -60.75 27.30
CA LEU A 94 17.64 -61.08 28.69
C LEU A 94 16.47 -60.66 29.61
N PRO A 95 16.01 -61.50 30.55
CA PRO A 95 14.88 -61.19 31.43
C PRO A 95 15.05 -59.88 32.22
N LYS A 96 16.28 -59.56 32.63
CA LYS A 96 16.61 -58.29 33.31
C LYS A 96 16.44 -57.07 32.41
N LEU A 97 16.68 -57.20 31.10
CA LEU A 97 16.45 -56.14 30.12
C LEU A 97 14.96 -56.00 29.79
N ILE A 98 14.21 -57.10 29.74
CA ILE A 98 12.75 -57.07 29.62
C ILE A 98 12.14 -56.30 30.80
N ALA A 99 12.49 -56.64 32.04
CA ALA A 99 12.00 -55.94 33.23
C ALA A 99 12.38 -54.45 33.22
N LEU A 100 13.58 -54.11 32.74
CA LEU A 100 14.02 -52.73 32.60
C LEU A 100 13.24 -51.98 31.51
N GLU A 101 12.99 -52.60 30.36
CA GLU A 101 12.18 -52.03 29.29
C GLU A 101 10.75 -51.78 29.76
N THR A 102 10.13 -52.71 30.48
CA THR A 102 8.80 -52.49 31.08
C THR A 102 8.80 -51.28 32.00
N ALA A 103 9.78 -51.17 32.90
CA ALA A 103 9.88 -50.02 33.80
C ALA A 103 10.14 -48.69 33.06
N MET A 104 10.91 -48.70 31.97
CA MET A 104 11.14 -47.51 31.13
C MET A 104 9.89 -47.14 30.32
N ASN A 105 9.14 -48.14 29.83
CA ASN A 105 7.87 -47.94 29.16
C ASN A 105 6.83 -47.32 30.10
N ASP A 106 6.73 -47.79 31.35
CA ASP A 106 5.79 -47.24 32.33
C ASP A 106 6.12 -45.78 32.67
N ASP A 107 7.40 -45.46 32.91
CA ASP A 107 7.86 -44.06 33.10
C ASP A 107 7.58 -43.20 31.85
N TYR A 108 7.80 -43.74 30.65
CA TYR A 108 7.51 -43.02 29.40
C TYR A 108 6.02 -42.72 29.26
N ASN A 109 5.17 -43.71 29.52
CA ASN A 109 3.72 -43.59 29.41
C ASN A 109 3.16 -42.58 30.42
N ILE A 110 3.69 -42.53 31.64
CA ILE A 110 3.32 -41.50 32.63
C ILE A 110 3.66 -40.10 32.09
N ARG A 111 4.88 -39.89 31.59
CA ARG A 111 5.28 -38.60 30.99
C ARG A 111 4.43 -38.23 29.78
N TYR A 112 4.06 -39.24 28.99
CA TYR A 112 3.21 -39.07 27.83
C TYR A 112 1.81 -38.58 28.19
N ILE A 113 1.19 -39.18 29.20
CA ILE A 113 -0.13 -38.76 29.69
C ILE A 113 -0.07 -37.31 30.19
N VAL A 114 0.92 -36.98 31.02
CA VAL A 114 1.09 -35.62 31.55
C VAL A 114 1.28 -34.60 30.43
N ALA A 115 2.18 -34.89 29.48
CA ALA A 115 2.43 -33.99 28.35
C ALA A 115 1.20 -33.79 27.45
N ARG A 116 0.37 -34.82 27.31
CA ARG A 116 -0.90 -34.74 26.58
C ARG A 116 -1.91 -33.84 27.29
N GLU A 117 -2.07 -33.99 28.61
CA GLU A 117 -2.97 -33.16 29.42
C GLU A 117 -2.53 -31.68 29.42
N GLU A 118 -1.23 -31.43 29.54
CA GLU A 118 -0.67 -30.07 29.44
C GLU A 118 -0.93 -29.44 28.07
N LEU A 119 -0.72 -30.18 26.98
CA LEU A 119 -0.96 -29.68 25.63
C LEU A 119 -2.44 -29.37 25.38
N GLU A 120 -3.35 -30.21 25.88
CA GLU A 120 -4.79 -29.96 25.77
C GLU A 120 -5.20 -28.72 26.57
N LYS A 121 -4.63 -28.55 27.77
CA LYS A 121 -4.85 -27.35 28.60
C LYS A 121 -4.30 -26.08 27.94
N GLU A 122 -3.11 -26.15 27.34
CA GLU A 122 -2.54 -25.04 26.56
C GLU A 122 -3.46 -24.65 25.40
N LYS A 123 -3.99 -25.64 24.67
CA LYS A 123 -4.92 -25.40 23.57
C LYS A 123 -6.22 -24.76 24.04
N GLN A 124 -6.82 -25.27 25.11
CA GLN A 124 -8.02 -24.69 25.71
C GLN A 124 -7.80 -23.26 26.20
N ASN A 125 -6.65 -22.99 26.84
CA ASN A 125 -6.30 -21.64 27.27
C ASN A 125 -6.12 -20.69 26.08
N ALA A 126 -5.46 -21.13 25.00
CA ALA A 126 -5.27 -20.33 23.80
C ALA A 126 -6.61 -20.04 23.09
N GLU A 127 -7.52 -21.02 23.03
CA GLU A 127 -8.87 -20.83 22.50
C GLU A 127 -9.68 -19.86 23.35
N ALA A 128 -9.62 -20.00 24.68
CA ALA A 128 -10.30 -19.10 25.62
C ALA A 128 -9.75 -17.66 25.55
N GLU A 129 -8.44 -17.49 25.42
CA GLU A 129 -7.82 -16.18 25.21
C GLU A 129 -8.27 -15.57 23.89
N GLN A 130 -8.25 -16.34 22.80
CA GLN A 130 -8.73 -15.87 21.50
C GLN A 130 -10.21 -15.46 21.54
N GLU A 131 -11.04 -16.21 22.26
CA GLU A 131 -12.46 -15.90 22.47
C GLU A 131 -12.64 -14.64 23.32
N SER A 132 -11.85 -14.49 24.38
CA SER A 132 -11.85 -13.28 25.22
C SER A 132 -11.48 -12.04 24.40
N ARG A 133 -10.41 -12.12 23.60
CA ARG A 133 -9.99 -11.03 22.71
C ARG A 133 -11.06 -10.71 21.69
N TRP A 134 -11.69 -11.73 21.11
CA TRP A 134 -12.79 -11.55 20.19
C TRP A 134 -13.95 -10.78 20.84
N ASN A 135 -14.36 -11.13 22.05
CA ASN A 135 -15.52 -10.52 22.69
C ASN A 135 -15.24 -9.13 23.31
N ASN A 136 -14.02 -8.89 23.80
CA ASN A 136 -13.72 -7.73 24.63
C ASN A 136 -12.80 -6.70 23.98
N GLU A 137 -11.95 -7.09 23.03
CA GLU A 137 -10.92 -6.18 22.46
C GLU A 137 -11.25 -5.72 21.04
N LEU A 138 -11.84 -6.58 20.22
CA LEU A 138 -12.03 -6.30 18.80
C LEU A 138 -13.30 -5.51 18.52
N ASP A 139 -13.18 -4.46 17.71
CA ASP A 139 -14.34 -3.77 17.14
C ASP A 139 -14.99 -4.57 15.98
N ASP A 140 -16.16 -4.13 15.52
CA ASP A 140 -16.90 -4.82 14.46
C ASP A 140 -16.13 -4.92 13.14
N LEU A 141 -15.33 -3.92 12.81
CA LEU A 141 -14.52 -3.91 11.59
C LEU A 141 -13.37 -4.92 11.69
N GLU A 142 -12.71 -4.98 12.84
CA GLU A 142 -11.63 -5.93 13.14
C GLU A 142 -12.15 -7.37 13.17
N LYS A 143 -13.31 -7.60 13.80
CA LYS A 143 -14.00 -8.90 13.80
C LYS A 143 -14.31 -9.37 12.37
N ALA A 144 -14.90 -8.48 11.56
CA ALA A 144 -15.23 -8.76 10.18
C ALA A 144 -13.99 -9.09 9.34
N ARG A 145 -12.86 -8.40 9.59
CA ARG A 145 -11.57 -8.67 8.93
C ARG A 145 -10.99 -10.03 9.33
N LYS A 146 -10.99 -10.33 10.63
CA LYS A 146 -10.34 -11.54 11.18
C LYS A 146 -11.13 -12.81 10.84
N ASN A 147 -12.45 -12.81 11.06
CA ASN A 147 -13.31 -13.94 10.74
C ASN A 147 -14.72 -13.46 10.33
N PRO A 148 -14.95 -13.19 9.03
CA PRO A 148 -16.25 -12.71 8.54
C PRO A 148 -17.41 -13.66 8.85
N GLU A 149 -17.16 -14.96 8.89
CA GLU A 149 -18.20 -15.97 9.16
C GLU A 149 -18.65 -15.92 10.61
N LYS A 150 -17.71 -15.93 11.57
CA LYS A 150 -18.04 -15.79 12.99
C LYS A 150 -18.76 -14.47 13.26
N PHE A 151 -18.23 -13.37 12.71
CA PHE A 151 -18.81 -12.03 12.85
C PHE A 151 -20.25 -11.95 12.33
N LEU A 152 -20.52 -12.46 11.12
CA LEU A 152 -21.88 -12.44 10.57
C LEU A 152 -22.83 -13.37 11.31
N LYS A 153 -22.37 -14.53 11.80
CA LYS A 153 -23.23 -15.42 12.62
C LYS A 153 -23.64 -14.78 13.95
N GLU A 154 -22.76 -14.02 14.58
CA GLU A 154 -23.06 -13.27 15.81
C GLU A 154 -24.09 -12.16 15.58
N ASN A 155 -23.99 -11.46 14.44
CA ASN A 155 -24.93 -10.38 14.10
C ASN A 155 -26.27 -10.90 13.55
N PHE A 156 -26.29 -12.12 13.02
CA PHE A 156 -27.48 -12.73 12.40
C PHE A 156 -27.78 -14.14 12.95
N PRO A 157 -28.01 -14.31 14.27
CA PRO A 157 -28.21 -15.62 14.88
C PRO A 157 -29.44 -16.34 14.33
N THR A 158 -29.34 -17.64 14.01
CA THR A 158 -30.35 -18.43 13.28
C THR A 158 -31.76 -18.36 13.88
N PHE A 159 -31.87 -18.18 15.19
CA PHE A 159 -33.12 -18.03 15.92
C PHE A 159 -33.25 -16.59 16.42
N LEU A 160 -34.08 -15.79 15.77
CA LEU A 160 -34.52 -14.50 16.30
C LEU A 160 -36.05 -14.50 16.31
N ASP A 161 -36.60 -14.36 17.52
CA ASP A 161 -38.01 -14.03 17.80
C ASP A 161 -38.30 -12.52 17.59
N SER A 162 -37.30 -11.72 17.21
CA SER A 162 -37.48 -10.28 17.03
C SER A 162 -37.86 -9.90 15.60
N GLU A 163 -38.89 -9.08 15.48
CA GLU A 163 -39.31 -8.42 14.24
C GLU A 163 -38.30 -7.36 13.75
N GLN A 164 -37.14 -7.22 14.39
CA GLN A 164 -36.13 -6.24 13.99
C GLN A 164 -35.30 -6.76 12.81
N GLU A 165 -35.42 -6.06 11.69
CA GLU A 165 -34.53 -6.23 10.54
C GLU A 165 -33.13 -5.72 10.90
N ASN A 166 -32.31 -6.57 11.51
CA ASN A 166 -30.90 -6.24 11.76
C ASN A 166 -30.20 -6.03 10.41
N VAL A 167 -29.37 -4.98 10.35
CA VAL A 167 -28.54 -4.66 9.20
C VAL A 167 -27.16 -4.26 9.73
N VAL A 168 -26.13 -4.88 9.16
CA VAL A 168 -24.75 -4.54 9.44
C VAL A 168 -24.22 -3.69 8.30
N PHE A 169 -23.65 -2.55 8.65
CA PHE A 169 -22.98 -1.64 7.72
C PHE A 169 -21.50 -1.53 8.08
N MET A 170 -20.63 -1.60 7.08
CA MET A 170 -19.18 -1.47 7.28
C MET A 170 -18.47 -0.90 6.07
N THR A 171 -17.31 -0.29 6.33
CA THR A 171 -16.41 0.26 5.32
C THR A 171 -15.15 -0.59 5.31
N ILE A 172 -14.92 -1.33 4.23
CA ILE A 172 -13.84 -2.32 4.13
C ILE A 172 -13.05 -2.15 2.84
N ASP A 173 -11.86 -2.75 2.82
CA ASP A 173 -11.04 -2.84 1.62
C ASP A 173 -11.71 -3.73 0.56
N SER A 174 -11.57 -3.35 -0.71
CA SER A 174 -12.19 -3.99 -1.87
C SER A 174 -11.80 -5.45 -2.00
N SER A 175 -10.58 -5.80 -1.55
CA SER A 175 -10.07 -7.18 -1.48
C SER A 175 -10.87 -8.07 -0.51
N LEU A 176 -11.44 -7.49 0.55
CA LEU A 176 -12.22 -8.23 1.56
C LEU A 176 -13.69 -8.38 1.17
N VAL A 177 -14.21 -7.50 0.32
CA VAL A 177 -15.62 -7.50 -0.10
C VAL A 177 -16.03 -8.85 -0.67
N ALA A 178 -15.23 -9.46 -1.55
CA ALA A 178 -15.56 -10.76 -2.14
C ALA A 178 -15.72 -11.86 -1.09
N LYS A 179 -14.88 -11.84 -0.04
CA LYS A 179 -14.95 -12.80 1.08
C LYS A 179 -16.23 -12.60 1.89
N ILE A 180 -16.57 -11.36 2.24
CA ILE A 180 -17.81 -11.06 2.98
C ILE A 180 -19.05 -11.46 2.17
N ARG A 181 -19.09 -11.12 0.87
CA ARG A 181 -20.19 -11.50 -0.03
C ARG A 181 -20.42 -13.01 -0.04
N LYS A 182 -19.34 -13.78 -0.20
CA LYS A 182 -19.41 -15.25 -0.22
C LYS A 182 -19.99 -15.80 1.09
N VAL A 183 -19.53 -15.27 2.23
CA VAL A 183 -20.01 -15.70 3.55
C VAL A 183 -21.47 -15.30 3.75
N ALA A 184 -21.85 -14.05 3.44
CA ALA A 184 -23.23 -13.58 3.53
C ALA A 184 -24.19 -14.48 2.75
N LEU A 185 -23.86 -14.80 1.48
CA LEU A 185 -24.66 -15.72 0.66
C LEU A 185 -24.74 -17.13 1.26
N SER A 186 -23.64 -17.65 1.81
CA SER A 186 -23.64 -18.97 2.46
C SER A 186 -24.52 -19.03 3.72
N LEU A 187 -24.77 -17.88 4.34
CA LEU A 187 -25.67 -17.72 5.49
C LEU A 187 -27.10 -17.34 5.09
N GLY A 188 -27.41 -17.26 3.78
CA GLY A 188 -28.73 -16.85 3.29
C GLY A 188 -29.03 -15.36 3.50
N LEU A 189 -28.00 -14.52 3.66
CA LEU A 189 -28.12 -13.08 3.84
C LEU A 189 -28.06 -12.34 2.50
N THR A 190 -28.75 -11.21 2.42
CA THR A 190 -28.67 -10.27 1.31
C THR A 190 -27.57 -9.24 1.60
N TYR A 191 -26.90 -8.77 0.55
CA TYR A 191 -25.95 -7.68 0.68
C TYR A 191 -26.06 -6.71 -0.50
N LYS A 192 -25.65 -5.46 -0.27
CA LYS A 192 -25.39 -4.49 -1.32
C LYS A 192 -24.11 -3.71 -0.97
N SER A 193 -23.44 -3.21 -1.99
CA SER A 193 -22.17 -2.51 -1.83
C SER A 193 -22.12 -1.25 -2.68
N LEU A 194 -21.50 -0.22 -2.16
CA LEU A 194 -21.36 1.09 -2.76
C LEU A 194 -19.91 1.55 -2.64
N GLU A 195 -19.34 2.12 -3.69
CA GLU A 195 -18.01 2.73 -3.63
C GLU A 195 -18.02 3.92 -2.65
N VAL A 196 -16.96 4.02 -1.85
CA VAL A 196 -16.79 5.14 -0.93
C VAL A 196 -16.50 6.41 -1.73
N SER A 197 -17.16 7.48 -1.34
CA SER A 197 -17.05 8.80 -1.93
C SER A 197 -16.30 9.73 -0.98
N LYS A 198 -15.64 10.76 -1.53
CA LYS A 198 -15.03 11.84 -0.73
C LYS A 198 -16.04 12.65 0.11
N PHE A 199 -17.33 12.44 -0.15
CA PHE A 199 -18.44 13.07 0.58
C PHE A 199 -19.04 12.16 1.66
N ASP A 200 -18.50 10.96 1.87
CA ASP A 200 -18.90 10.08 2.96
C ASP A 200 -18.14 10.42 4.25
N GLU A 201 -18.72 10.06 5.40
CA GLU A 201 -18.21 10.41 6.72
C GLU A 201 -17.62 9.17 7.43
N PRO A 202 -16.38 9.22 7.97
CA PRO A 202 -15.42 10.33 7.86
C PRO A 202 -14.77 10.39 6.46
N PRO A 203 -14.42 11.60 5.97
CA PRO A 203 -13.75 11.75 4.67
C PRO A 203 -12.35 11.13 4.73
N ARG A 204 -12.21 9.88 4.26
CA ARG A 204 -10.92 9.19 4.21
C ARG A 204 -10.14 9.66 2.97
N GLN A 205 -9.25 10.62 3.18
CA GLN A 205 -8.60 11.38 2.11
C GLN A 205 -7.59 10.58 1.26
N ARG A 206 -7.12 9.41 1.70
CA ARG A 206 -5.92 8.77 1.11
C ARG A 206 -6.15 7.47 0.34
N ASP A 207 -7.29 6.77 0.48
CA ASP A 207 -7.49 5.45 -0.12
C ASP A 207 -8.93 5.18 -0.62
N LEU A 208 -9.60 6.19 -1.17
CA LEU A 208 -10.98 6.04 -1.63
C LEU A 208 -11.14 4.98 -2.74
N CYS A 209 -10.10 4.73 -3.54
CA CYS A 209 -10.18 3.79 -4.66
C CYS A 209 -10.18 2.31 -4.21
N SER A 210 -9.79 2.03 -2.96
CA SER A 210 -9.77 0.67 -2.42
C SER A 210 -10.88 0.41 -1.40
N LEU A 211 -11.62 1.43 -0.95
CA LEU A 211 -12.65 1.25 0.07
C LEU A 211 -14.05 1.09 -0.52
N ILE A 212 -14.81 0.17 0.06
CA ILE A 212 -16.18 -0.14 -0.33
C ILE A 212 -17.05 -0.15 0.93
N HIS A 213 -18.15 0.58 0.87
CA HIS A 213 -19.25 0.43 1.81
C HIS A 213 -20.02 -0.85 1.47
N ILE A 214 -20.19 -1.74 2.44
CA ILE A 214 -21.03 -2.92 2.29
C ILE A 214 -22.07 -2.95 3.40
N THR A 215 -23.30 -3.24 3.00
CA THR A 215 -24.45 -3.41 3.86
C THR A 215 -24.91 -4.86 3.73
N VAL A 216 -25.06 -5.57 4.84
CA VAL A 216 -25.51 -6.97 4.90
C VAL A 216 -26.73 -7.05 5.80
N GLY A 217 -27.74 -7.83 5.42
CA GLY A 217 -28.99 -7.98 6.17
C GLY A 217 -29.79 -9.20 5.75
N ARG A 218 -30.86 -9.50 6.47
CA ARG A 218 -31.74 -10.65 6.14
C ARG A 218 -32.67 -10.37 4.97
N SER A 219 -33.18 -9.14 4.88
CA SER A 219 -34.13 -8.74 3.85
C SER A 219 -33.48 -7.72 2.90
N GLU A 220 -33.89 -7.75 1.64
CA GLU A 220 -33.47 -6.74 0.67
C GLU A 220 -33.97 -5.33 1.03
N PRO A 221 -35.23 -5.12 1.50
CA PRO A 221 -35.70 -3.80 1.91
C PRO A 221 -34.86 -3.16 3.01
N ALA A 222 -34.45 -3.92 4.03
CA ALA A 222 -33.63 -3.39 5.12
C ALA A 222 -32.26 -2.90 4.62
N VAL A 223 -31.62 -3.71 3.77
CA VAL A 223 -30.33 -3.38 3.16
C VAL A 223 -30.46 -2.15 2.26
N GLU A 224 -31.53 -2.05 1.47
CA GLU A 224 -31.78 -0.91 0.58
C GLU A 224 -32.04 0.38 1.37
N ASN A 225 -32.88 0.33 2.41
CA ASN A 225 -33.17 1.47 3.27
C ASN A 225 -31.89 2.05 3.87
N LYS A 226 -30.99 1.18 4.36
CA LYS A 226 -29.71 1.63 4.92
C LYS A 226 -28.79 2.27 3.87
N LEU A 227 -28.78 1.76 2.64
CA LEU A 227 -28.06 2.40 1.54
C LEU A 227 -28.67 3.73 1.13
N GLN A 228 -30.00 3.84 1.16
CA GLN A 228 -30.69 5.08 0.86
C GLN A 228 -30.35 6.17 1.88
N ASP A 229 -30.22 5.83 3.17
CA ASP A 229 -29.75 6.75 4.21
C ASP A 229 -28.35 7.31 3.87
N ILE A 230 -27.43 6.43 3.45
CA ILE A 230 -26.07 6.81 3.06
C ILE A 230 -26.12 7.74 1.84
N HIS A 231 -26.93 7.41 0.83
CA HIS A 231 -27.13 8.27 -0.33
C HIS A 231 -27.70 9.64 0.05
N GLN A 232 -28.62 9.71 1.02
CA GLN A 232 -29.20 10.96 1.48
C GLN A 232 -28.17 11.82 2.23
N ILE A 233 -27.38 11.22 3.12
CA ILE A 233 -26.29 11.90 3.83
C ILE A 233 -25.27 12.43 2.83
N ARG A 234 -24.82 11.58 1.89
CA ARG A 234 -23.92 11.94 0.80
C ARG A 234 -24.50 13.09 -0.05
N GLY A 235 -25.78 13.04 -0.38
CA GLY A 235 -26.48 14.08 -1.13
C GLY A 235 -26.46 15.43 -0.41
N LYS A 236 -26.74 15.45 0.90
CA LYS A 236 -26.65 16.66 1.74
C LYS A 236 -25.22 17.20 1.79
N ALA A 237 -24.21 16.33 1.93
CA ALA A 237 -22.80 16.73 1.93
C ALA A 237 -22.37 17.32 0.58
N ILE A 238 -22.79 16.72 -0.54
CA ILE A 238 -22.55 17.26 -1.90
C ILE A 238 -23.18 18.64 -2.06
N GLN A 239 -24.42 18.80 -1.60
CA GLN A 239 -25.13 20.08 -1.71
C GLN A 239 -24.43 21.17 -0.88
N LYS A 240 -24.06 20.87 0.37
CA LYS A 240 -23.29 21.78 1.23
C LYS A 240 -21.95 22.15 0.60
N ALA A 241 -21.26 21.20 -0.03
CA ALA A 241 -20.01 21.46 -0.73
C ALA A 241 -20.21 22.37 -1.95
N ARG A 242 -21.28 22.16 -2.73
CA ARG A 242 -21.62 23.04 -3.87
C ARG A 242 -21.94 24.46 -3.45
N GLU A 243 -22.70 24.62 -2.36
CA GLU A 243 -23.02 25.93 -1.80
C GLU A 243 -21.76 26.63 -1.27
N ALA A 244 -20.91 25.92 -0.54
CA ALA A 244 -19.62 26.46 -0.10
C ALA A 244 -18.73 26.90 -1.27
N MET A 245 -18.67 26.09 -2.35
CA MET A 245 -17.93 26.45 -3.57
C MET A 245 -18.52 27.68 -4.26
N LYS A 246 -19.85 27.80 -4.31
CA LYS A 246 -20.51 28.98 -4.87
C LYS A 246 -20.19 30.23 -4.05
N ASN A 247 -20.37 30.16 -2.73
CA ASN A 247 -20.08 31.28 -1.83
C ASN A 247 -18.60 31.70 -1.92
N ALA A 248 -17.68 30.73 -2.00
CA ALA A 248 -16.26 31.02 -2.18
C ALA A 248 -16.00 31.76 -3.51
N ARG A 249 -16.63 31.34 -4.61
CA ARG A 249 -16.53 32.04 -5.90
C ARG A 249 -17.08 33.46 -5.84
N ASP A 250 -18.19 33.66 -5.16
CA ASP A 250 -18.80 34.99 -5.00
C ASP A 250 -17.83 35.92 -4.23
N VAL A 251 -17.23 35.44 -3.13
CA VAL A 251 -16.21 36.18 -2.35
C VAL A 251 -14.96 36.48 -3.19
N ILE A 252 -14.49 35.51 -3.98
CA ILE A 252 -13.33 35.69 -4.87
C ILE A 252 -13.64 36.73 -5.95
N SER A 253 -14.85 36.70 -6.53
CA SER A 253 -15.28 37.66 -7.54
C SER A 253 -15.36 39.07 -6.97
N GLU A 254 -15.92 39.24 -5.76
CA GLU A 254 -15.98 40.53 -5.08
C GLU A 254 -14.58 41.09 -4.79
N ALA A 255 -13.69 40.25 -4.26
CA ALA A 255 -12.29 40.64 -4.02
C ALA A 255 -11.56 41.02 -5.32
N HIS A 256 -11.84 40.32 -6.42
CA HIS A 256 -11.28 40.66 -7.73
C HIS A 256 -11.80 42.01 -8.23
N ASP A 257 -13.09 42.29 -8.10
CA ASP A 257 -13.69 43.57 -8.47
C ASP A 257 -13.12 44.73 -7.63
N ASP A 258 -12.85 44.50 -6.35
CA ASP A 258 -12.16 45.45 -5.46
C ASP A 258 -10.75 45.78 -5.97
N VAL A 259 -9.98 44.77 -6.37
CA VAL A 259 -8.65 44.95 -6.96
C VAL A 259 -8.73 45.75 -8.25
N ILE A 260 -9.72 45.47 -9.12
CA ILE A 260 -9.92 46.21 -10.37
C ILE A 260 -10.25 47.68 -10.06
N ARG A 261 -11.15 47.95 -9.10
CA ARG A 261 -11.50 49.32 -8.68
C ARG A 261 -10.29 50.07 -8.12
N ALA A 262 -9.49 49.44 -7.25
CA ALA A 262 -8.30 50.03 -6.66
C ALA A 262 -7.15 50.22 -7.65
N SER A 263 -7.19 49.54 -8.80
CA SER A 263 -6.17 49.60 -9.85
C SER A 263 -6.50 50.56 -10.98
N ARG A 264 -7.66 51.23 -10.98
CA ARG A 264 -8.11 52.11 -12.08
C ARG A 264 -7.11 53.21 -12.47
N ASP A 265 -6.33 53.70 -11.50
CA ASP A 265 -5.34 54.76 -11.71
C ASP A 265 -3.89 54.23 -11.76
N LYS A 266 -3.70 52.91 -11.77
CA LYS A 266 -2.39 52.26 -11.72
C LYS A 266 -2.04 51.60 -13.05
N ASN A 267 -0.74 51.62 -13.38
CA ASN A 267 -0.20 50.84 -14.49
C ASN A 267 -0.32 49.33 -14.20
N TRP A 268 -0.22 48.51 -15.25
CA TRP A 268 -0.20 47.05 -15.21
C TRP A 268 0.66 46.52 -14.05
N ASP A 269 0.01 45.96 -13.02
CA ASP A 269 0.67 45.46 -11.80
C ASP A 269 0.15 44.07 -11.45
N VAL A 270 1.04 43.09 -11.64
CA VAL A 270 0.75 41.67 -11.42
C VAL A 270 1.12 41.19 -10.01
N THR A 271 1.75 42.04 -9.20
CA THR A 271 2.10 41.68 -7.82
C THR A 271 0.86 41.63 -6.95
N GLY A 272 0.71 40.64 -6.08
CA GLY A 272 -0.55 40.46 -5.36
C GLY A 272 -0.82 39.04 -4.94
N ASP A 273 -1.95 38.88 -4.25
CA ASP A 273 -2.50 37.58 -3.92
C ASP A 273 -3.44 37.15 -5.03
N TRP A 274 -3.30 35.90 -5.45
CA TRP A 274 -4.04 35.31 -6.55
C TRP A 274 -4.78 34.06 -6.10
N HIS A 275 -6.05 33.99 -6.46
CA HIS A 275 -6.80 32.76 -6.44
C HIS A 275 -6.54 32.01 -7.74
N ILE A 276 -6.14 30.74 -7.64
CA ILE A 276 -5.85 29.88 -8.79
C ILE A 276 -6.97 28.86 -8.94
N SER A 277 -7.34 28.58 -10.18
CA SER A 277 -8.28 27.51 -10.54
C SER A 277 -7.60 26.53 -11.49
N CYS A 278 -7.63 25.25 -11.13
CA CYS A 278 -7.09 24.16 -11.93
C CYS A 278 -7.94 22.91 -11.73
N LEU A 279 -8.71 22.53 -12.75
CA LEU A 279 -9.72 21.47 -12.66
C LEU A 279 -9.14 20.14 -12.15
N GLU A 280 -7.95 19.77 -12.60
CA GLU A 280 -7.33 18.50 -12.24
C GLU A 280 -6.83 18.49 -10.78
N MET A 281 -6.31 19.63 -10.30
CA MET A 281 -5.89 19.80 -8.91
C MET A 281 -7.08 19.85 -7.96
N GLU A 282 -8.12 20.63 -8.29
CA GLU A 282 -9.34 20.79 -7.48
C GLU A 282 -10.15 19.49 -7.37
N ARG A 283 -10.02 18.58 -8.35
CA ARG A 283 -10.64 17.26 -8.28
C ARG A 283 -10.03 16.41 -7.18
N ARG A 284 -8.70 16.48 -7.03
CA ARG A 284 -7.91 15.67 -6.10
C ARG A 284 -7.77 16.30 -4.73
N TRP A 285 -7.66 17.63 -4.66
CA TRP A 285 -7.36 18.38 -3.45
C TRP A 285 -8.52 19.29 -3.08
N SER A 286 -8.89 19.28 -1.79
CA SER A 286 -9.98 20.11 -1.25
C SER A 286 -9.51 21.49 -0.78
N THR A 287 -8.21 21.78 -0.86
CA THR A 287 -7.62 23.04 -0.41
C THR A 287 -7.69 24.10 -1.51
N PRO A 288 -7.99 25.37 -1.18
CA PRO A 288 -7.89 26.48 -2.13
C PRO A 288 -6.50 26.55 -2.76
N LEU A 289 -6.44 26.77 -4.07
CA LEU A 289 -5.17 26.96 -4.77
C LEU A 289 -4.82 28.45 -4.75
N THR A 290 -3.61 28.77 -4.33
CA THR A 290 -3.16 30.16 -4.16
C THR A 290 -1.83 30.39 -4.84
N LEU A 291 -1.62 31.64 -5.26
CA LEU A 291 -0.34 32.14 -5.76
C LEU A 291 -0.15 33.57 -5.24
N LYS A 292 1.00 33.87 -4.67
CA LYS A 292 1.36 35.20 -4.20
C LYS A 292 2.54 35.71 -5.00
N ILE A 293 2.31 36.63 -5.93
CA ILE A 293 3.36 37.18 -6.78
C ILE A 293 3.94 38.41 -6.11
N CYS A 294 5.25 38.41 -5.95
CA CYS A 294 6.00 39.47 -5.31
C CYS A 294 7.10 39.96 -6.25
N SER A 295 7.57 41.17 -5.97
CA SER A 295 8.73 41.71 -6.66
C SER A 295 9.71 42.38 -5.73
N GLN A 296 11.00 42.19 -6.01
CA GLN A 296 12.09 42.76 -5.23
C GLN A 296 12.98 43.60 -6.14
N LYS A 297 13.40 44.77 -5.64
CA LYS A 297 14.39 45.62 -6.30
C LYS A 297 15.71 45.50 -5.55
N SER A 298 16.78 45.21 -6.28
CA SER A 298 18.15 45.23 -5.76
C SER A 298 19.07 45.82 -6.82
N ASP A 299 19.90 46.81 -6.46
CA ASP A 299 20.93 47.41 -7.34
C ASP A 299 20.45 47.84 -8.74
N GLY A 300 19.22 48.37 -8.83
CA GLY A 300 18.62 48.81 -10.11
C GLY A 300 18.07 47.68 -10.99
N GLN A 301 18.23 46.43 -10.55
CA GLN A 301 17.60 45.25 -11.12
C GLN A 301 16.31 44.90 -10.36
N PHE A 302 15.43 44.18 -11.03
CA PHE A 302 14.15 43.73 -10.53
C PHE A 302 14.06 42.21 -10.67
N GLN A 303 13.67 41.54 -9.60
CA GLN A 303 13.36 40.12 -9.62
C GLN A 303 11.89 39.92 -9.28
N MET A 304 11.27 38.92 -9.91
CA MET A 304 9.88 38.55 -9.67
C MET A 304 9.81 37.08 -9.31
N PHE A 305 9.00 36.76 -8.31
CA PHE A 305 8.82 35.41 -7.81
C PHE A 305 7.38 35.22 -7.35
N GLY A 306 6.96 33.97 -7.15
CA GLY A 306 5.62 33.63 -6.74
C GLY A 306 5.60 32.51 -5.72
N GLU A 307 5.04 32.73 -4.54
CA GLU A 307 4.79 31.64 -3.58
C GLU A 307 3.47 30.96 -3.95
N PHE A 308 3.48 29.66 -4.20
CA PHE A 308 2.29 28.93 -4.63
C PHE A 308 1.96 27.76 -3.71
N ASN A 309 0.66 27.49 -3.60
CA ASN A 309 0.12 26.32 -2.95
C ASN A 309 -1.00 25.75 -3.83
N PHE A 310 -0.70 24.71 -4.59
CA PHE A 310 -1.64 24.04 -5.48
C PHE A 310 -2.20 22.76 -4.84
N GLY A 311 -2.39 22.81 -3.52
CA GLY A 311 -2.93 21.71 -2.72
C GLY A 311 -1.86 20.68 -2.38
N GLY A 312 -1.69 19.67 -3.24
CA GLY A 312 -0.72 18.58 -3.04
C GLY A 312 0.75 18.99 -3.23
N VAL A 313 0.99 20.13 -3.87
CA VAL A 313 2.32 20.68 -4.13
C VAL A 313 2.33 22.14 -3.70
N SER A 314 3.38 22.56 -3.01
CA SER A 314 3.65 23.96 -2.67
C SER A 314 5.11 24.31 -2.95
N GLY A 315 5.38 25.60 -3.17
CA GLY A 315 6.73 26.06 -3.38
C GLY A 315 6.81 27.45 -3.99
N LEU A 316 7.86 27.68 -4.78
CA LEU A 316 8.23 28.98 -5.32
C LEU A 316 8.30 28.93 -6.86
N PHE A 317 7.75 29.95 -7.50
CA PHE A 317 7.98 30.34 -8.89
C PHE A 317 9.10 31.38 -8.92
N ARG A 318 10.02 31.24 -9.87
CA ARG A 318 11.03 32.25 -10.19
C ARG A 318 10.90 32.57 -11.67
N PHE A 319 10.57 33.83 -11.96
CA PHE A 319 10.30 34.27 -13.33
C PHE A 319 11.63 34.52 -14.04
N GLU A 320 11.70 34.23 -15.34
CA GLU A 320 12.89 34.39 -16.18
C GLU A 320 12.70 35.50 -17.22
N GLN A 321 13.82 36.09 -17.65
CA GLN A 321 13.82 37.17 -18.63
C GLN A 321 13.32 36.58 -19.96
N GLN A 322 12.34 37.23 -20.56
CA GLN A 322 12.08 36.96 -21.97
C GLN A 322 13.28 37.48 -22.77
N PHE A 323 14.09 36.57 -23.30
CA PHE A 323 14.98 36.96 -24.38
C PHE A 323 14.08 37.46 -25.52
N PRO A 324 14.35 38.65 -26.10
CA PRO A 324 13.64 39.08 -27.28
C PRO A 324 13.76 37.95 -28.29
N THR A 325 12.63 37.38 -28.68
CA THR A 325 12.56 36.48 -29.83
C THR A 325 13.18 37.29 -30.95
N VAL A 326 14.44 36.99 -31.29
CA VAL A 326 15.05 37.50 -32.51
C VAL A 326 14.02 37.17 -33.58
N GLU A 327 13.45 38.19 -34.20
CA GLU A 327 12.52 38.03 -35.32
C GLU A 327 13.22 37.10 -36.30
N THR A 328 12.89 35.82 -36.22
CA THR A 328 13.34 34.85 -37.19
C THR A 328 12.43 35.19 -38.34
N LYS A 329 12.93 36.05 -39.24
CA LYS A 329 12.24 36.50 -40.44
C LYS A 329 11.39 35.35 -40.93
N SER A 330 10.08 35.52 -40.80
CA SER A 330 9.16 34.50 -41.24
C SER A 330 9.46 34.28 -42.72
N VAL A 331 9.97 33.10 -43.04
CA VAL A 331 9.92 32.64 -44.42
C VAL A 331 8.44 32.53 -44.70
N ARG A 332 7.96 33.46 -45.54
CA ARG A 332 6.61 33.50 -46.07
C ARG A 332 6.17 32.08 -46.45
N LEU A 333 5.27 31.52 -45.67
CA LEU A 333 4.27 30.58 -46.17
C LEU A 333 2.96 31.36 -46.16
N ALA A 334 2.78 32.14 -47.23
CA ALA A 334 1.47 32.49 -47.69
C ALA A 334 0.77 31.16 -48.05
N ASP A 335 -0.31 30.84 -47.34
CA ASP A 335 -1.62 30.71 -47.97
C ASP A 335 -2.71 30.45 -46.91
N LEU A 336 -3.47 31.52 -46.64
CA LEU A 336 -4.81 31.44 -46.09
C LEU A 336 -5.73 30.94 -47.20
N ASN A 337 -6.21 29.69 -47.10
CA ASN A 337 -7.52 29.27 -47.61
C ASN A 337 -7.81 27.80 -47.27
N VAL A 338 -8.25 27.53 -46.04
CA VAL A 338 -9.06 26.33 -45.77
C VAL A 338 -10.33 26.75 -45.04
N LYS A 339 -11.44 26.56 -45.74
CA LYS A 339 -12.81 26.87 -45.34
C LYS A 339 -13.17 26.20 -44.00
N ARG A 340 -13.88 26.95 -43.16
CA ARG A 340 -14.63 26.48 -41.98
C ARG A 340 -15.48 25.25 -42.36
N GLY A 341 -14.97 24.06 -42.06
CA GLY A 341 -15.67 22.79 -42.20
C GLY A 341 -16.57 22.54 -40.98
N LYS A 342 -17.87 22.58 -41.21
CA LYS A 342 -18.93 22.28 -40.23
C LYS A 342 -18.80 20.82 -39.75
N ILE A 343 -18.34 20.61 -38.52
CA ILE A 343 -18.29 19.28 -37.91
C ILE A 343 -19.74 18.87 -37.60
N THR A 344 -20.25 17.87 -38.33
CA THR A 344 -21.49 17.17 -38.01
C THR A 344 -21.15 15.82 -37.41
N PHE A 345 -21.71 15.52 -36.25
CA PHE A 345 -21.58 14.23 -35.60
C PHE A 345 -22.45 13.20 -36.34
N LYS A 346 -21.81 12.29 -37.09
CA LYS A 346 -22.46 11.04 -37.50
C LYS A 346 -22.22 9.98 -36.42
N LYS A 347 -23.29 9.68 -35.70
CA LYS A 347 -23.46 8.49 -34.87
C LYS A 347 -23.50 7.28 -35.81
N ASN A 348 -22.59 6.31 -35.63
CA ASN A 348 -22.74 5.00 -36.23
C ASN A 348 -22.52 3.92 -35.19
N GLU A 349 -23.52 3.06 -35.08
CA GLU A 349 -23.57 1.87 -34.25
C GLU A 349 -22.70 0.73 -34.81
N LYS A 350 -22.19 -0.07 -33.85
CA LYS A 350 -21.92 -1.52 -33.89
C LYS A 350 -20.99 -2.06 -34.98
N ASN A 351 -19.90 -2.72 -34.56
CA ASN A 351 -19.86 -4.19 -34.49
C ASN A 351 -18.59 -4.71 -33.79
N LYS A 352 -18.78 -5.82 -33.05
CA LYS A 352 -17.72 -6.64 -32.46
C LYS A 352 -16.89 -7.33 -33.55
N LYS A 353 -15.56 -7.35 -33.42
CA LYS A 353 -14.74 -8.57 -33.28
C LYS A 353 -13.23 -8.28 -33.32
N ASP A 354 -12.55 -8.95 -32.41
CA ASP A 354 -11.22 -9.57 -32.47
C ASP A 354 -10.00 -8.74 -32.90
N GLY A 355 -9.17 -8.45 -31.89
CA GLY A 355 -7.73 -8.72 -31.90
C GLY A 355 -6.90 -8.08 -33.01
N ASN A 356 -6.36 -6.89 -32.74
CA ASN A 356 -4.92 -6.69 -32.83
C ASN A 356 -4.51 -5.47 -32.00
N ASP A 357 -3.49 -5.65 -31.19
CA ASP A 357 -2.86 -4.65 -30.34
C ASP A 357 -1.94 -3.81 -31.23
N ASP A 358 -2.52 -2.85 -31.95
CA ASP A 358 -1.74 -1.83 -32.66
C ASP A 358 -1.65 -0.61 -31.75
N ASP A 359 -0.52 -0.54 -31.04
CA ASP A 359 -0.03 0.62 -30.33
C ASP A 359 -0.19 1.87 -31.22
N ILE A 360 -1.14 2.74 -30.86
CA ILE A 360 -1.20 4.09 -31.39
C ILE A 360 0.01 4.82 -30.81
N GLU A 361 1.10 4.78 -31.56
CA GLU A 361 2.30 5.58 -31.36
C GLU A 361 1.90 7.06 -31.48
N CYS A 362 1.44 7.62 -30.36
CA CYS A 362 1.25 9.05 -30.22
C CYS A 362 2.65 9.66 -30.31
N THR A 363 2.98 10.21 -31.48
CA THR A 363 4.24 10.88 -31.78
C THR A 363 4.54 11.94 -30.71
N ARG A 364 5.27 11.52 -29.68
CA ARG A 364 5.88 12.38 -28.66
C ARG A 364 6.77 13.37 -29.40
N LEU A 365 6.37 14.64 -29.41
CA LEU A 365 7.31 15.73 -29.57
C LEU A 365 8.32 15.61 -28.43
N LYS A 366 9.48 15.00 -28.72
CA LYS A 366 10.63 14.93 -27.81
C LYS A 366 11.17 16.35 -27.61
N ALA A 367 10.53 17.12 -26.74
CA ALA A 367 11.14 18.30 -26.15
C ALA A 367 12.38 17.80 -25.40
N LYS A 368 13.57 18.01 -25.99
CA LYS A 368 14.85 17.69 -25.35
C LYS A 368 14.85 18.35 -23.97
N ARG A 369 15.05 17.55 -22.92
CA ARG A 369 15.33 17.99 -21.55
C ARG A 369 16.55 18.92 -21.59
N LEU A 370 16.31 20.23 -21.73
CA LEU A 370 17.37 21.22 -21.57
C LEU A 370 17.63 21.35 -20.08
N TRP A 371 18.63 20.61 -19.62
CA TRP A 371 19.28 20.80 -18.34
C TRP A 371 20.01 22.14 -18.36
N CYS A 372 19.24 23.24 -18.31
CA CYS A 372 19.82 24.56 -18.21
C CYS A 372 20.19 24.79 -16.75
N LYS A 373 21.50 24.83 -16.48
CA LYS A 373 22.04 25.58 -15.35
C LYS A 373 21.65 27.04 -15.56
N SER A 374 20.45 27.42 -15.12
CA SER A 374 19.97 28.79 -15.17
C SER A 374 20.95 29.64 -14.39
N ARG A 375 21.61 30.58 -15.07
CA ARG A 375 22.54 31.48 -14.40
C ARG A 375 21.74 32.53 -13.60
N PRO A 376 22.22 33.02 -12.44
CA PRO A 376 21.50 33.98 -11.61
C PRO A 376 21.00 35.20 -12.39
N GLU A 377 21.74 35.62 -13.42
CA GLU A 377 21.41 36.78 -14.26
C GLU A 377 20.12 36.57 -15.07
N THR A 378 19.67 35.33 -15.27
CA THR A 378 18.43 35.00 -16.01
C THR A 378 17.16 35.43 -15.26
N PHE A 379 17.27 35.64 -13.95
CA PHE A 379 16.15 36.01 -13.07
C PHE A 379 16.13 37.50 -12.71
N SER A 380 17.11 38.27 -13.19
CA SER A 380 17.24 39.70 -12.93
C SER A 380 16.90 40.52 -14.17
N PHE A 381 15.97 41.46 -14.04
CA PHE A 381 15.48 42.29 -15.14
C PHE A 381 15.80 43.76 -14.91
N PRO A 382 16.00 44.54 -15.98
CA PRO A 382 15.90 45.99 -15.90
C PRO A 382 14.56 46.41 -15.28
N ALA A 383 14.53 47.42 -14.42
CA ALA A 383 13.28 47.86 -13.76
C ALA A 383 12.14 48.29 -14.72
N ARG A 384 12.47 48.53 -16.00
CA ARG A 384 11.52 48.84 -17.08
C ARG A 384 10.89 47.60 -17.73
N ASP A 385 11.51 46.43 -17.59
CA ASP A 385 11.05 45.16 -18.16
C ASP A 385 10.10 44.51 -17.14
N LYS A 386 8.87 45.01 -17.09
CA LYS A 386 7.79 44.47 -16.27
C LYS A 386 6.70 43.85 -17.14
N PRO A 387 5.89 42.92 -16.60
CA PRO A 387 4.67 42.49 -17.24
C PRO A 387 3.84 43.69 -17.66
N SER A 388 3.36 43.67 -18.90
CA SER A 388 2.56 44.75 -19.47
C SER A 388 1.62 44.20 -20.53
N SER A 389 0.68 45.00 -21.02
CA SER A 389 -0.19 44.61 -22.13
C SER A 389 0.58 44.25 -23.41
N HIS A 390 1.77 44.82 -23.62
CA HIS A 390 2.63 44.53 -24.77
C HIS A 390 3.56 43.35 -24.53
N ASN A 391 3.82 43.00 -23.27
CA ASN A 391 4.58 41.82 -22.87
C ASN A 391 3.87 41.06 -21.73
N PRO A 392 2.74 40.39 -22.05
CA PRO A 392 1.88 39.77 -21.04
C PRO A 392 2.35 38.38 -20.60
N THR A 393 3.09 37.67 -21.46
CA THR A 393 3.55 36.31 -21.20
C THR A 393 4.92 36.35 -20.55
N TRP A 394 5.16 35.50 -19.57
CA TRP A 394 6.43 35.38 -18.86
C TRP A 394 6.77 33.92 -18.67
N ASN A 395 8.05 33.59 -18.77
CA ASN A 395 8.53 32.26 -18.43
C ASN A 395 8.83 32.21 -16.95
N TYR A 396 8.66 31.03 -16.34
CA TYR A 396 9.07 30.79 -14.98
C TYR A 396 9.57 29.37 -14.81
N ARG A 397 10.40 29.18 -13.80
CA ARG A 397 10.72 27.87 -13.24
C ARG A 397 10.12 27.79 -11.86
N TRP A 398 9.87 26.59 -11.39
CA TRP A 398 9.33 26.40 -10.06
C TRP A 398 10.11 25.33 -9.29
N ARG A 399 10.12 25.44 -7.97
CA ARG A 399 10.66 24.45 -7.03
C ARG A 399 9.67 24.28 -5.90
N GLY A 400 9.54 23.06 -5.39
CA GLY A 400 8.56 22.78 -4.36
C GLY A 400 8.68 21.39 -3.80
N GLU A 401 7.73 21.06 -2.95
CA GLU A 401 7.66 19.80 -2.23
C GLU A 401 6.26 19.20 -2.31
N TYR A 402 6.20 17.88 -2.22
CA TYR A 402 4.95 17.17 -2.04
C TYR A 402 4.50 17.22 -0.59
N LYS A 403 3.25 17.60 -0.34
CA LYS A 403 2.70 17.53 1.02
C LYS A 403 2.42 16.11 1.52
N ILE A 404 2.48 15.11 0.63
CA ILE A 404 2.18 13.71 0.96
C ILE A 404 3.38 13.06 1.64
N ASP A 405 4.55 13.20 1.02
CA ASP A 405 5.77 12.48 1.41
C ASP A 405 6.97 13.42 1.67
N SER A 406 6.77 14.74 1.60
CA SER A 406 7.80 15.79 1.73
C SER A 406 8.97 15.62 0.75
N GLU A 407 8.78 14.83 -0.31
CA GLU A 407 9.82 14.64 -1.32
C GLU A 407 10.01 15.93 -2.12
N PRO A 408 11.28 16.38 -2.27
CA PRO A 408 11.59 17.53 -3.09
C PRO A 408 11.35 17.20 -4.55
N VAL A 409 10.73 18.14 -5.30
CA VAL A 409 10.53 17.92 -6.73
C VAL A 409 11.64 18.62 -7.51
N PRO A 410 12.35 17.91 -8.42
CA PRO A 410 13.33 18.54 -9.28
C PRO A 410 12.64 19.54 -10.24
N GLY A 411 12.73 20.81 -9.86
CA GLY A 411 12.23 21.95 -10.61
C GLY A 411 13.04 22.21 -11.89
N GLN A 412 12.72 21.52 -12.98
CA GLN A 412 13.51 21.59 -14.22
C GLN A 412 12.73 22.05 -15.45
N TYR A 413 11.42 22.24 -15.35
CA TYR A 413 10.56 22.57 -16.48
C TYR A 413 10.39 24.08 -16.62
N LEU A 414 10.63 24.58 -17.84
CA LEU A 414 10.32 25.94 -18.20
C LEU A 414 8.83 26.04 -18.47
N CYS A 415 8.12 26.73 -17.58
CA CYS A 415 6.69 26.96 -17.64
C CYS A 415 6.42 28.37 -18.15
N SER A 416 5.19 28.63 -18.60
CA SER A 416 4.76 29.97 -19.03
C SER A 416 3.51 30.41 -18.28
N ILE A 417 3.41 31.71 -18.05
CA ILE A 417 2.25 32.36 -17.45
C ILE A 417 1.97 33.65 -18.22
N THR A 418 0.71 33.87 -18.57
CA THR A 418 0.25 35.01 -19.35
C THR A 418 -0.74 35.81 -18.53
N PHE A 419 -0.41 37.06 -18.27
CA PHE A 419 -1.28 38.02 -17.60
C PHE A 419 -2.22 38.66 -18.62
N SER A 420 -3.46 38.92 -18.23
CA SER A 420 -4.51 39.38 -19.13
C SER A 420 -5.34 40.49 -18.52
N GLU A 421 -6.19 41.07 -19.36
CA GLU A 421 -7.08 42.17 -18.96
C GLU A 421 -8.09 41.72 -17.89
N PRO A 422 -8.60 42.67 -17.08
CA PRO A 422 -8.21 44.08 -17.05
C PRO A 422 -6.88 44.30 -16.31
N LEU A 423 -5.98 45.13 -16.84
CA LEU A 423 -4.78 45.63 -16.15
C LEU A 423 -3.81 44.56 -15.61
N GLY A 424 -3.83 43.34 -16.16
CA GLY A 424 -3.00 42.24 -15.66
C GLY A 424 -3.54 41.60 -14.39
N THR A 425 -4.85 41.70 -14.12
CA THR A 425 -5.49 41.12 -12.93
C THR A 425 -6.04 39.71 -13.14
N THR A 426 -5.98 39.20 -14.38
CA THR A 426 -6.26 37.80 -14.70
C THR A 426 -5.01 37.13 -15.24
N LEU A 427 -4.90 35.80 -15.09
CA LEU A 427 -3.78 35.04 -15.63
C LEU A 427 -4.19 33.66 -16.14
N THR A 428 -3.40 33.12 -17.05
CA THR A 428 -3.41 31.72 -17.48
C THR A 428 -1.98 31.21 -17.51
N GLY A 429 -1.72 30.03 -16.95
CA GLY A 429 -0.39 29.44 -16.96
C GLY A 429 -0.40 27.94 -17.15
N THR A 430 0.78 27.40 -17.39
CA THR A 430 1.04 25.97 -17.51
C THR A 430 1.86 25.51 -16.31
N PHE A 431 1.39 24.50 -15.60
CA PHE A 431 2.12 23.87 -14.51
C PHE A 431 2.47 22.44 -14.91
N GLY A 432 3.77 22.19 -15.11
CA GLY A 432 4.27 20.93 -15.66
C GLY A 432 5.47 20.39 -14.89
N GLY A 433 5.65 19.07 -15.01
CA GLY A 433 6.85 18.34 -14.64
C GLY A 433 6.66 16.82 -14.66
N ASP A 434 7.75 16.06 -14.54
CA ASP A 434 7.76 14.59 -14.30
C ASP A 434 7.18 14.23 -12.89
N LEU A 435 6.44 15.18 -12.31
CA LEU A 435 5.83 15.22 -11.00
C LEU A 435 5.08 13.93 -10.66
N CYS A 436 4.30 13.37 -11.58
CA CYS A 436 3.55 12.17 -11.29
C CYS A 436 3.51 11.31 -12.55
N LYS A 437 3.86 10.03 -12.46
CA LYS A 437 3.60 9.04 -13.54
C LYS A 437 2.14 9.03 -14.03
N THR A 438 1.23 9.65 -13.26
CA THR A 438 -0.19 9.80 -13.58
C THR A 438 -0.55 11.05 -14.38
N TRP A 439 0.33 12.05 -14.51
CA TRP A 439 0.02 13.30 -15.20
C TRP A 439 0.55 13.20 -16.63
N ARG A 440 -0.34 12.95 -17.59
CA ARG A 440 0.03 12.68 -18.98
C ARG A 440 0.40 13.95 -19.78
N GLU A 441 0.00 15.13 -19.31
CA GLU A 441 0.10 16.41 -20.03
C GLU A 441 0.34 17.57 -19.05
N ASP A 442 0.91 18.68 -19.54
CA ASP A 442 1.08 19.92 -18.78
C ASP A 442 -0.30 20.44 -18.33
N MET A 443 -0.43 20.78 -17.04
CA MET A 443 -1.69 21.28 -16.50
C MET A 443 -1.87 22.75 -16.85
N VAL A 444 -3.05 23.11 -17.35
CA VAL A 444 -3.42 24.52 -17.51
C VAL A 444 -4.13 24.99 -16.24
N PHE A 445 -3.71 26.14 -15.72
CA PHE A 445 -4.39 26.83 -14.63
C PHE A 445 -4.76 28.25 -15.04
N THR A 446 -5.83 28.77 -14.46
CA THR A 446 -6.24 30.17 -14.58
C THR A 446 -6.18 30.83 -13.20
N GLY A 447 -6.16 32.15 -13.16
CA GLY A 447 -6.17 32.85 -11.89
C GLY A 447 -6.73 34.26 -11.97
N VAL A 448 -7.19 34.76 -10.83
CA VAL A 448 -7.65 36.13 -10.64
C VAL A 448 -6.96 36.74 -9.43
N LYS A 449 -6.54 37.99 -9.56
CA LYS A 449 -5.91 38.75 -8.48
C LYS A 449 -6.99 39.18 -7.49
N VAL A 450 -6.83 38.80 -6.23
CA VAL A 450 -7.79 39.00 -5.13
C VAL A 450 -7.25 39.88 -4.02
N GLY A 451 -5.95 40.22 -4.04
CA GLY A 451 -5.33 41.08 -3.04
C GLY A 451 -4.14 41.86 -3.60
N ILE A 452 -3.84 42.98 -2.95
CA ILE A 452 -2.62 43.77 -3.19
C ILE A 452 -1.65 43.41 -2.07
N VAL A 453 -0.44 42.98 -2.45
CA VAL A 453 0.55 42.43 -1.52
C VAL A 453 1.42 43.54 -0.91
N GLY A 454 1.77 43.36 0.37
CA GLY A 454 2.79 44.12 1.08
C GLY A 454 4.23 43.69 0.70
N PRO A 455 5.28 44.16 1.38
CA PRO A 455 6.63 43.70 1.12
C PRO A 455 6.77 42.17 1.28
N PRO A 456 7.75 41.54 0.61
CA PRO A 456 7.97 40.10 0.70
C PRO A 456 8.22 39.68 2.15
N SER A 457 7.64 38.55 2.55
CA SER A 457 7.70 38.01 3.92
C SER A 457 8.88 37.07 4.17
N ILE A 458 9.66 36.77 3.13
CA ILE A 458 10.72 35.74 3.09
C ILE A 458 11.96 36.25 2.36
N ASP A 459 13.13 35.74 2.72
CA ASP A 459 14.35 35.88 1.92
C ASP A 459 14.31 34.84 0.78
N ILE A 460 14.06 35.33 -0.43
CA ILE A 460 13.79 34.49 -1.60
C ILE A 460 15.03 33.76 -2.07
N GLU A 461 16.21 34.37 -1.96
CA GLU A 461 17.44 33.73 -2.41
C GLU A 461 17.79 32.59 -1.45
N GLU A 462 17.67 32.83 -0.14
CA GLU A 462 17.85 31.79 0.87
C GLU A 462 16.90 30.61 0.62
N GLU A 463 15.58 30.86 0.52
CA GLU A 463 14.60 29.77 0.35
C GLU A 463 14.74 29.04 -0.99
N TRP A 464 15.08 29.76 -2.08
CA TRP A 464 15.33 29.15 -3.38
C TRP A 464 16.57 28.24 -3.36
N HIS A 465 17.62 28.64 -2.63
CA HIS A 465 18.85 27.88 -2.46
C HIS A 465 18.68 26.70 -1.49
N GLU A 466 17.98 26.86 -0.37
CA GLU A 466 17.65 25.77 0.55
C GLU A 466 16.89 24.66 -0.17
N ARG A 467 15.83 25.02 -0.91
CA ARG A 467 15.08 24.07 -1.74
C ARG A 467 15.92 23.47 -2.87
N GLN A 468 17.02 24.10 -3.29
CA GLN A 468 17.98 23.49 -4.21
C GLN A 468 18.76 22.37 -3.54
N ASN A 469 19.29 22.62 -2.36
CA ASN A 469 20.18 21.68 -1.66
C ASN A 469 19.43 20.40 -1.26
N ILE A 470 18.16 20.51 -0.88
CA ILE A 470 17.30 19.36 -0.58
C ILE A 470 17.16 18.41 -1.79
N ILE A 471 17.14 18.94 -3.02
CA ILE A 471 17.07 18.13 -4.25
C ILE A 471 18.39 17.39 -4.53
N TYR A 472 19.55 17.96 -4.14
CA TYR A 472 20.86 17.38 -4.43
C TYR A 472 21.32 16.36 -3.38
N ASP A 473 20.93 16.52 -2.11
CA ASP A 473 21.27 15.53 -1.07
C ASP A 473 20.48 14.21 -1.24
N SER A 474 19.30 14.24 -1.87
CA SER A 474 18.53 13.02 -2.19
C SER A 474 19.13 12.19 -3.33
N ASP A 475 19.91 12.80 -4.24
CA ASP A 475 20.53 12.11 -5.38
C ASP A 475 21.90 11.48 -5.03
N ILE A 476 22.41 11.67 -3.80
CA ILE A 476 23.74 11.19 -3.36
C ILE A 476 23.65 9.89 -2.53
N GLN A 477 22.45 9.37 -2.24
CA GLN A 477 22.26 8.18 -1.41
C GLN A 477 21.89 6.87 -2.13
N ASP A 478 21.98 6.80 -3.46
CA ASP A 478 21.84 5.54 -4.22
C ASP A 478 23.16 4.98 -4.75
#